data_AF-A0A3C0K8H1-F1
#
_entry.id   AF-A0A3C0K8H1-F1
#
_cell.length_a   1.000
_cell.length_b   1.000
_cell.length_c   1.000
_cell.angle_alpha   90.00
_cell.angle_beta   90.00
_cell.angle_gamma   90.00
#
_symmetry.space_group_name_H-M   'P 1'
#
loop_
_entity.id
_entity.type
_entity.pdbx_description
1 polymer ?
#
loop_
_entity_poly.entity_id
_entity_poly.type
_entity_poly.pdbx_seq_one_letter_code
_entity_poly.pdbx_strand_id
1 'polypeptide(L)'
;MTSAASPNRVTWIDAAKGLGIILIVLGHLASVEEPSAFYIYIYAFHVPLFFFISGLTLKPGSKPFGSMLGDKARTLLVPYFCYALLGYAFYLAGYAAARAAGLSIEQFGYGPWRPLWGVLYGTL
;
A
#
# COMPACT_ATOMS: atom_id res chain seq x y z
N MET A 1 -8.69 -26.44 30.61
CA MET A 1 -8.25 -25.95 29.29
C MET A 1 -9.18 -24.81 28.90
N THR A 2 -8.78 -23.56 29.11
CA THR A 2 -9.61 -22.39 28.76
C THR A 2 -9.43 -22.07 27.28
N SER A 3 -10.46 -22.37 26.48
CA SER A 3 -10.54 -21.95 25.07
C SER A 3 -10.54 -20.42 25.02
N ALA A 4 -9.48 -19.82 24.44
CA ALA A 4 -9.46 -18.39 24.17
C ALA A 4 -10.53 -18.09 23.13
N ALA A 5 -11.54 -17.29 23.50
CA ALA A 5 -12.61 -16.89 22.59
C ALA A 5 -12.02 -16.22 21.34
N SER A 6 -12.25 -16.82 20.18
CA SER A 6 -11.90 -16.25 18.88
C SER A 6 -12.47 -14.83 18.80
N PRO A 7 -11.70 -13.81 18.40
CA PRO A 7 -12.28 -12.48 18.18
C PRO A 7 -13.42 -12.63 17.17
N ASN A 8 -14.61 -12.17 17.53
CA ASN A 8 -15.80 -12.21 16.66
C ASN A 8 -15.50 -11.45 15.37
N ARG A 9 -15.07 -12.18 14.33
CA ARG A 9 -14.85 -11.64 12.99
C ARG A 9 -16.21 -11.39 12.36
N VAL A 10 -16.37 -10.20 11.81
CA VAL A 10 -17.62 -9.78 11.19
C VAL A 10 -17.50 -10.03 9.68
N THR A 11 -18.15 -11.10 9.20
CA THR A 11 -18.00 -11.58 7.82
C THR A 11 -18.40 -10.56 6.76
N TRP A 12 -19.44 -9.75 7.00
CA TRP A 12 -19.85 -8.72 6.05
C TRP A 12 -18.82 -7.59 5.92
N ILE A 13 -18.06 -7.29 6.98
CA ILE A 13 -16.98 -6.29 6.93
C ILE A 13 -15.85 -6.81 6.05
N ASP A 14 -15.50 -8.08 6.18
CA ASP A 14 -14.46 -8.72 5.37
C ASP A 14 -14.90 -8.79 3.89
N ALA A 15 -16.18 -9.11 3.62
CA ALA A 15 -16.74 -9.06 2.25
C ALA A 15 -16.72 -7.65 1.65
N ALA A 16 -17.06 -6.61 2.43
CA ALA A 16 -17.02 -5.22 1.98
C ALA A 16 -15.59 -4.76 1.66
N LYS A 17 -14.59 -5.14 2.47
CA LYS A 17 -13.17 -4.90 2.15
C LYS A 17 -12.76 -5.61 0.85
N GLY A 18 -13.17 -6.87 0.69
CA GLY A 18 -12.91 -7.64 -0.53
C GLY A 18 -13.48 -6.96 -1.79
N LEU A 19 -14.73 -6.50 -1.73
CA LEU A 19 -15.35 -5.72 -2.80
C LEU A 19 -14.56 -4.42 -3.07
N GLY A 20 -14.15 -3.70 -2.04
CA GLY A 20 -13.31 -2.50 -2.17
C GLY A 20 -11.98 -2.78 -2.89
N ILE A 21 -11.33 -3.91 -2.60
CA ILE A 21 -10.07 -4.31 -3.27
C ILE A 21 -10.32 -4.62 -4.75
N ILE A 22 -11.41 -5.32 -5.07
CA ILE A 22 -11.77 -5.61 -6.48
C ILE A 22 -12.03 -4.30 -7.24
N LEU A 23 -12.71 -3.34 -6.62
CA LEU A 23 -12.96 -2.03 -7.21
C LEU A 23 -11.66 -1.25 -7.47
N ILE A 24 -10.66 -1.33 -6.58
CA ILE A 24 -9.32 -0.76 -6.82
C ILE A 24 -8.71 -1.35 -8.09
N VAL A 25 -8.70 -2.68 -8.20
CA VAL A 25 -8.10 -3.38 -9.35
C VAL A 25 -8.81 -2.99 -10.64
N LEU A 26 -10.15 -2.97 -10.65
CA LEU A 26 -10.92 -2.53 -11.82
C LEU A 26 -10.66 -1.06 -12.18
N GLY A 27 -10.53 -0.18 -11.19
CA GLY A 27 -10.18 1.22 -11.40
C GLY A 27 -8.81 1.40 -12.07
N HIS A 28 -7.81 0.61 -11.68
CA HIS A 28 -6.47 0.65 -12.28
C HIS A 28 -6.42 0.04 -13.68
N LEU A 29 -7.27 -0.96 -13.97
CA LEU A 29 -7.41 -1.50 -15.32
C LEU A 29 -8.13 -0.51 -16.25
N ALA A 30 -9.18 0.15 -15.75
CA ALA A 30 -9.95 1.11 -16.52
C ALA A 30 -9.24 2.45 -16.71
N SER A 31 -8.27 2.83 -15.87
CA SER A 31 -7.48 4.07 -16.02
C SER A 31 -6.52 4.06 -17.21
N VAL A 32 -6.36 2.92 -17.88
CA VAL A 32 -5.47 2.78 -19.05
C VAL A 32 -6.11 3.35 -20.32
N GLU A 33 -7.44 3.45 -20.35
CA GLU A 33 -8.21 4.10 -21.42
C GLU A 33 -8.90 5.35 -20.84
N GLU A 34 -9.17 6.36 -21.67
CA GLU A 34 -9.81 7.65 -21.32
C GLU A 34 -10.82 7.55 -20.14
N PRO A 35 -10.86 8.53 -19.21
CA PRO A 35 -11.63 8.44 -17.97
C PRO A 35 -13.14 8.31 -18.24
N SER A 36 -13.59 7.07 -18.37
CA SER A 36 -15.00 6.73 -18.56
C SER A 36 -15.82 7.12 -17.33
N ALA A 37 -17.12 7.33 -17.50
CA ALA A 37 -18.03 7.58 -16.37
C ALA A 37 -17.92 6.48 -15.30
N PHE A 38 -17.68 5.23 -15.71
CA PHE A 38 -17.45 4.09 -14.83
C PHE A 38 -16.23 4.26 -13.92
N TYR A 39 -15.12 4.77 -14.46
CA TYR A 39 -13.91 5.09 -13.69
C TYR A 39 -14.20 6.10 -12.57
N ILE A 40 -14.94 7.17 -12.87
CA ILE A 40 -15.27 8.23 -11.91
C ILE A 40 -16.08 7.68 -10.73
N TYR A 41 -17.10 6.86 -10.99
CA TYR A 41 -17.92 6.26 -9.93
C TYR A 41 -17.14 5.29 -9.04
N ILE A 42 -16.24 4.49 -9.62
CA ILE A 42 -15.36 3.60 -8.86
C ILE A 42 -14.44 4.41 -7.96
N TYR A 43 -13.78 5.44 -8.50
CA TYR A 43 -12.85 6.29 -7.75
C TYR A 43 -13.51 7.03 -6.60
N ALA A 44 -14.76 7.48 -6.79
CA ALA A 44 -15.53 8.15 -5.76
C ALA A 44 -15.88 7.24 -4.56
N PHE A 45 -15.87 5.91 -4.73
CA PHE A 45 -16.39 4.99 -3.72
C PHE A 45 -15.33 4.16 -3.02
N HIS A 46 -14.36 3.59 -3.76
CA HIS A 46 -13.49 2.56 -3.18
C HIS A 46 -12.59 3.10 -2.06
N VAL A 47 -12.01 4.29 -2.19
CA VAL A 47 -11.18 4.91 -1.13
C VAL A 47 -12.03 5.31 0.10
N PRO A 48 -13.17 6.02 -0.04
CA PRO A 48 -14.05 6.32 1.08
C PRO A 48 -14.57 5.08 1.82
N LEU A 49 -14.82 3.97 1.12
CA LEU A 49 -15.24 2.71 1.73
C LEU A 49 -14.22 2.20 2.77
N PHE A 50 -12.92 2.22 2.46
CA PHE A 50 -11.90 1.80 3.41
C PHE A 50 -11.80 2.72 4.62
N PHE A 51 -11.94 4.03 4.42
CA PHE A 51 -11.98 4.99 5.52
C PHE A 51 -13.17 4.73 6.45
N PHE A 52 -14.36 4.49 5.89
CA PHE A 52 -15.56 4.18 6.66
C PHE A 52 -15.42 2.88 7.47
N ILE A 53 -14.96 1.80 6.84
CA ILE A 53 -14.73 0.50 7.50
C ILE A 53 -13.64 0.62 8.60
N SER A 54 -12.59 1.41 8.35
CA SER A 54 -11.56 1.68 9.35
C SER A 54 -12.13 2.39 10.58
N GLY A 55 -13.07 3.32 10.39
CA GLY A 55 -13.81 3.99 11.48
C GLY A 55 -14.72 3.02 12.25
N LEU A 56 -15.48 2.19 11.55
CA LEU A 56 -16.38 1.20 12.17
C LEU A 56 -15.65 0.15 13.02
N THR A 57 -14.43 -0.21 12.63
CA THR A 57 -13.61 -1.19 13.35
C THR A 57 -12.69 -0.56 14.40
N LEU A 58 -12.72 0.77 14.53
CA LEU A 58 -12.03 1.49 15.58
C LEU A 58 -12.65 1.14 16.93
N LYS A 59 -11.81 0.90 17.94
CA LYS A 59 -12.26 0.65 19.33
C LYS A 59 -11.74 1.79 20.23
N PRO A 60 -12.45 2.93 20.30
CA PRO A 60 -12.06 4.05 21.16
C PRO A 60 -11.92 3.58 22.62
N GLY A 61 -10.91 4.09 23.33
CA GLY A 61 -10.70 3.79 24.76
C GLY A 61 -10.10 2.42 25.09
N SER A 62 -9.88 1.55 24.09
CA SER A 62 -9.25 0.23 24.34
C SER A 62 -7.75 0.29 24.67
N LYS A 63 -7.05 1.36 24.24
CA LYS A 63 -5.62 1.60 24.47
C LYS A 63 -5.34 3.10 24.60
N PRO A 64 -4.28 3.51 25.33
CA PRO A 64 -3.75 4.88 25.27
C PRO A 64 -3.39 5.28 23.84
N PHE A 65 -3.62 6.54 23.47
CA PHE A 65 -3.41 7.06 22.11
C PHE A 65 -1.99 6.76 21.57
N GLY A 66 -0.95 6.94 22.38
CA GLY A 66 0.43 6.67 21.97
C GLY A 66 0.70 5.20 21.62
N SER A 67 0.11 4.26 22.35
CA SER A 67 0.24 2.82 22.05
C SER A 67 -0.52 2.46 20.79
N MET A 68 -1.72 3.02 20.59
CA MET A 68 -2.50 2.83 19.36
C MET A 68 -1.79 3.41 18.13
N LEU A 69 -1.16 4.58 18.27
CA LEU A 69 -0.37 5.21 17.21
C LEU A 69 0.88 4.38 16.89
N GLY A 70 1.59 3.89 17.90
CA GLY A 70 2.75 3.02 17.73
C GLY A 70 2.41 1.72 17.01
N ASP A 71 1.31 1.06 17.38
CA ASP A 71 0.83 -0.16 16.72
C ASP A 71 0.50 0.09 15.25
N LYS A 72 -0.21 1.18 14.95
CA LYS A 72 -0.54 1.57 13.56
C LYS A 72 0.71 1.95 12.77
N ALA A 73 1.59 2.74 13.36
CA ALA A 73 2.85 3.13 12.74
C ALA A 73 3.69 1.90 12.40
N ARG A 74 3.83 0.94 13.32
CA ARG A 74 4.51 -0.32 13.03
C ARG A 74 3.83 -1.12 11.92
N THR A 75 2.50 -1.20 11.93
CA THR A 75 1.74 -1.95 10.92
C THR A 75 1.82 -1.33 9.53
N LEU A 76 2.06 -0.02 9.41
CA LEU A 76 2.13 0.68 8.13
C LEU A 76 3.58 0.92 7.67
N LEU A 77 4.43 1.44 8.55
CA LEU A 77 5.81 1.82 8.23
C LEU A 77 6.71 0.61 8.03
N VAL A 78 6.55 -0.46 8.81
CA VAL A 78 7.39 -1.66 8.66
C VAL A 78 7.23 -2.27 7.26
N PRO A 79 6.01 -2.64 6.80
CA PRO A 79 5.88 -3.17 5.44
C PRO A 79 6.30 -2.16 4.38
N TYR A 80 6.00 -0.86 4.57
CA TYR A 80 6.44 0.19 3.66
C TYR A 80 7.96 0.19 3.44
N PHE A 81 8.74 0.30 4.51
CA PHE A 81 10.20 0.33 4.42
C PHE A 81 10.78 -1.01 3.98
N CYS A 82 10.18 -2.15 4.37
CA CYS A 82 10.60 -3.46 3.87
C CYS A 82 10.48 -3.55 2.33
N TYR A 83 9.33 -3.18 1.77
CA TYR A 83 9.13 -3.21 0.32
C TYR A 83 9.96 -2.14 -0.40
N ALA A 84 10.10 -0.95 0.17
CA ALA A 84 10.93 0.10 -0.40
C ALA A 84 12.41 -0.28 -0.45
N LEU A 85 12.95 -0.85 0.63
CA LEU A 85 14.33 -1.34 0.68
C LEU A 85 14.53 -2.52 -0.29
N LEU A 86 13.57 -3.43 -0.36
CA LEU A 86 13.62 -4.55 -1.31
C LEU A 86 13.65 -4.03 -2.75
N GLY A 87 12.74 -3.12 -3.11
CA GLY A 87 12.70 -2.51 -4.44
C GLY A 87 13.97 -1.73 -4.77
N TYR A 88 14.51 -0.97 -3.81
CA TYR A 88 15.78 -0.26 -3.98
C TYR A 88 16.97 -1.23 -4.17
N ALA A 89 17.00 -2.34 -3.43
CA ALA A 89 18.03 -3.37 -3.60
C ALA A 89 17.97 -4.01 -5.00
N PHE A 90 16.76 -4.32 -5.50
CA PHE A 90 16.57 -4.79 -6.87
C PHE A 90 17.05 -3.77 -7.90
N TYR A 91 16.71 -2.48 -7.71
CA TYR A 91 17.18 -1.40 -8.57
C TYR A 91 18.71 -1.31 -8.58
N LEU A 92 19.35 -1.36 -7.40
CA LEU A 92 20.81 -1.26 -7.28
C LEU A 92 21.52 -2.45 -7.92
N ALA A 93 20.97 -3.66 -7.76
CA ALA A 93 21.49 -4.87 -8.41
C ALA A 93 21.41 -4.75 -9.94
N GLY A 94 20.28 -4.29 -10.48
CA GLY A 94 20.11 -4.02 -11.91
C GLY A 94 21.06 -2.92 -12.41
N TYR A 95 21.19 -1.83 -11.66
CA TYR A 95 22.10 -0.72 -11.97
C TYR A 95 23.55 -1.19 -12.05
N ALA A 96 24.00 -1.97 -11.05
CA ALA A 96 25.36 -2.52 -11.01
C ALA A 96 25.62 -3.50 -12.16
N ALA A 97 24.65 -4.37 -12.46
CA ALA A 97 24.74 -5.31 -13.58
C ALA A 97 24.83 -4.58 -14.93
N ALA A 98 24.01 -3.55 -15.15
CA ALA A 98 24.04 -2.74 -16.37
C ALA A 98 25.38 -2.01 -16.54
N ARG A 99 25.92 -1.44 -15.45
CA ARG A 99 27.24 -0.80 -15.44
C ARG A 99 28.36 -1.79 -15.74
N ALA A 100 28.32 -2.98 -15.14
CA ALA A 100 29.30 -4.05 -15.38
C ALA A 100 29.26 -4.56 -16.83
N ALA A 101 28.08 -4.60 -17.44
CA ALA A 101 27.89 -4.99 -18.84
C ALA A 101 28.17 -3.85 -19.85
N GLY A 102 28.49 -2.64 -19.39
CA GLY A 102 28.70 -1.47 -20.25
C GLY A 102 27.43 -0.97 -20.95
N LEU A 103 26.25 -1.35 -20.47
CA LEU A 103 24.96 -0.99 -21.06
C LEU A 103 24.44 0.33 -20.47
N SER A 104 24.09 1.28 -21.34
CA SER A 104 23.36 2.49 -20.97
C SER A 104 21.87 2.27 -21.12
N ILE A 105 21.20 1.93 -20.01
CA ILE A 105 19.75 1.71 -19.95
C ILE A 105 19.10 2.99 -19.41
N GLU A 106 18.12 3.55 -20.13
CA GLU A 106 17.45 4.81 -19.76
C GLU A 106 16.80 4.74 -18.37
N GLN A 107 16.26 3.58 -18.00
CA GLN A 107 15.65 3.31 -16.70
C GLN A 107 16.65 3.50 -15.52
N PHE A 108 17.96 3.40 -15.78
CA PHE A 108 19.02 3.65 -14.80
C PHE A 108 19.58 5.08 -14.84
N GLY A 109 19.03 5.96 -15.68
CA GLY A 109 19.45 7.35 -15.85
C GLY A 109 19.27 8.23 -14.60
N TYR A 110 18.41 7.81 -13.68
CA TYR A 110 18.20 8.49 -12.38
C TYR A 110 19.38 8.37 -11.41
N GLY A 111 20.29 7.43 -11.65
CA GLY A 111 21.37 7.09 -10.74
C GLY A 111 20.86 6.51 -9.40
N PRO A 112 21.76 6.26 -8.45
CA PRO A 112 21.39 5.61 -7.18
C PRO A 112 20.71 6.56 -6.18
N TRP A 113 20.88 7.87 -6.30
CA TRP A 113 20.50 8.84 -5.28
C TRP A 113 19.04 9.29 -5.36
N ARG A 114 18.51 9.48 -6.57
CA ARG A 114 17.11 9.90 -6.76
C ARG A 114 16.11 8.84 -6.28
N PRO A 115 16.26 7.54 -6.62
CA PRO A 115 15.36 6.51 -6.12
C PRO A 115 15.44 6.35 -4.59
N LEU A 116 16.63 6.55 -3.99
CA LEU A 116 16.81 6.50 -2.54
C LEU A 116 15.99 7.60 -1.84
N TRP A 117 16.06 8.84 -2.33
CA TRP A 117 15.24 9.93 -1.82
C TRP A 117 13.74 9.78 -2.17
N GLY A 118 13.42 9.14 -3.30
CA GLY A 118 12.04 8.82 -3.70
C GLY A 118 11.29 7.98 -2.67
N VAL A 119 12.00 7.11 -1.94
CA VAL A 119 11.45 6.33 -0.80
C VAL A 119 10.96 7.23 0.34
N LEU A 120 11.42 8.47 0.46
CA LEU A 120 10.98 9.37 1.53
C LEU A 120 9.87 10.33 1.09
N TYR A 121 9.85 10.71 -0.20
CA TYR A 121 8.89 11.68 -0.74
C TYR A 121 7.71 11.04 -1.49
N GLY A 122 7.71 9.71 -1.71
CA GLY A 122 6.64 9.01 -2.41
C GLY A 122 6.64 9.22 -3.92
N THR A 123 7.76 9.68 -4.47
CA THR A 123 8.00 9.80 -5.92
C THR A 123 8.82 8.59 -6.38
N LEU A 124 8.15 7.46 -6.60
CA LEU A 124 8.70 6.33 -7.34
C LEU A 124 8.08 6.29 -8.73
#